data_AF-A0A965SUJ4-F1
#
_entry.id   AF-A0A965SUJ4-F1
#
_cell.length_a   1.000
_cell.length_b   1.000
_cell.length_c   1.000
_cell.angle_alpha   90.00
_cell.angle_beta   90.00
_cell.angle_gamma   90.00
#
_symmetry.space_group_name_H-M   'P 1'
#
loop_
_entity.id
_entity.type
_entity.pdbx_description
1 polymer ?
#
loop_
_entity_poly.entity_id
_entity_poly.type
_entity_poly.pdbx_seq_one_letter_code
_entity_poly.pdbx_strand_id
1 'polypeptide(L)' 'MRLTKAIASAVISLSCVFGLVACSENSQALKASKSDVAAYQGAKNGFVDKNWTPGDKTSWEKQLRVRAQIQDEYTRSK' A
#
# COMPACT_ATOMS: atom_id res chain seq x y z
N MET A 1 -24.75 -43.31 17.61
CA MET A 1 -23.49 -43.35 16.82
C MET A 1 -23.61 -42.87 15.37
N ARG A 2 -24.69 -43.16 14.62
CA ARG A 2 -24.83 -42.68 13.23
C ARG A 2 -25.12 -41.16 13.15
N LEU A 3 -25.94 -40.65 14.07
CA LEU A 3 -26.26 -39.22 14.16
C LEU A 3 -25.04 -38.34 14.52
N THR A 4 -24.22 -38.79 15.47
CA THR A 4 -23.02 -38.05 15.90
C THR A 4 -21.96 -37.98 14.80
N LYS A 5 -21.81 -39.03 13.99
CA LYS A 5 -20.93 -39.04 12.82
C LYS A 5 -21.44 -38.14 11.69
N ALA A 6 -22.76 -38.08 11.48
CA ALA A 6 -23.37 -37.19 10.49
C ALA A 6 -23.18 -35.70 10.86
N ILE A 7 -23.35 -35.36 12.15
CA ILE A 7 -23.14 -34.01 12.66
C ILE A 7 -21.66 -33.60 12.52
N ALA A 8 -20.73 -34.48 12.88
CA ALA A 8 -19.29 -34.21 12.73
C ALA A 8 -18.90 -33.94 11.27
N SER A 9 -19.44 -34.73 10.32
CA SER A 9 -19.20 -34.54 8.89
C SER A 9 -19.76 -33.21 8.36
N ALA A 10 -20.94 -32.80 8.84
CA ALA A 10 -21.56 -31.53 8.47
C ALA A 10 -20.73 -30.34 8.97
N VAL A 11 -20.19 -30.40 10.19
CA VAL A 11 -19.36 -29.34 10.77
C VAL A 11 -18.05 -29.19 10.00
N ILE A 12 -17.39 -30.29 9.64
CA ILE A 12 -16.17 -30.28 8.83
C ILE A 12 -16.43 -29.67 7.45
N SER A 13 -17.51 -30.10 6.78
CA SER A 13 -17.87 -29.59 5.46
C SER A 13 -18.14 -28.09 5.48
N LEU A 14 -18.86 -27.61 6.50
CA LEU A 14 -19.16 -26.19 6.66
C LEU A 14 -17.89 -25.35 6.91
N SER A 15 -16.95 -25.86 7.71
CA SER A 15 -15.67 -25.18 7.98
C SER A 15 -14.80 -24.98 6.74
N CYS A 16 -14.78 -25.96 5.82
CA CYS A 16 -14.06 -25.84 4.55
C CYS A 16 -14.62 -24.70 3.69
N VAL A 17 -15.94 -24.55 3.61
CA VAL A 17 -16.57 -23.50 2.80
C VAL A 17 -16.19 -22.11 3.30
N PHE A 18 -16.16 -21.90 4.62
CA PHE A 18 -15.76 -20.61 5.20
C PHE A 18 -14.26 -20.31 4.99
N GLY A 19 -13.40 -21.33 4.94
CA GLY A 19 -11.97 -21.15 4.67
C GLY A 19 -11.67 -20.62 3.26
N LEU A 20 -12.48 -20.95 2.25
CA LEU A 20 -12.28 -20.46 0.88
C LEU A 20 -12.62 -18.96 0.73
N VAL A 21 -13.54 -18.44 1.53
CA VAL A 21 -13.91 -17.00 1.51
C VAL A 21 -12.81 -16.13 2.11
N ALA A 22 -11.94 -16.67 2.97
CA ALA A 22 -10.82 -15.92 3.53
C ALA A 22 -9.76 -15.53 2.49
N CYS A 23 -9.67 -16.24 1.36
CA CYS A 23 -8.77 -15.90 0.26
C CYS A 23 -9.42 -15.04 -0.83
N SER A 24 -10.71 -14.69 -0.71
CA SER A 24 -11.40 -13.86 -1.70
C SER A 24 -11.22 -12.36 -1.44
N GLU A 25 -9.97 -11.92 -1.26
CA GLU A 25 -9.67 -10.50 -1.19
C GLU A 25 -10.17 -9.81 -2.45
N ASN A 26 -10.74 -8.60 -2.30
CA ASN A 26 -11.16 -7.80 -3.45
C ASN A 26 -9.96 -7.60 -4.38
N SER A 27 -10.20 -7.67 -5.70
CA SER A 27 -9.17 -7.41 -6.69
C SER A 27 -8.44 -6.09 -6.37
N GLN A 28 -7.14 -6.18 -6.06
CA GLN A 28 -6.24 -5.02 -5.94
C GLN A 28 -5.91 -4.42 -7.32
N ALA A 29 -6.84 -4.50 -8.28
CA ALA A 29 -6.72 -3.78 -9.53
C ALA A 29 -6.63 -2.28 -9.19
N LEU A 30 -5.65 -1.59 -9.79
CA LEU A 30 -5.59 -0.14 -9.74
C LEU A 30 -6.94 0.41 -10.19
N LYS A 31 -7.76 0.89 -9.25
CA LYS A 31 -8.91 1.73 -9.56
C LYS A 31 -8.36 2.98 -10.23
N ALA A 32 -9.10 3.49 -11.23
CA ALA A 32 -8.67 4.64 -12.02
C ALA A 32 -8.01 5.72 -11.14
N SER A 33 -6.76 6.05 -11.46
CA SER A 33 -6.00 7.04 -10.70
C SER A 33 -6.78 8.36 -10.67
N LYS A 34 -6.90 8.95 -9.49
CA LYS A 34 -7.45 10.30 -9.33
C LYS A 34 -6.63 11.23 -10.23
N SER A 35 -7.29 12.09 -11.02
CA SER A 35 -6.68 13.07 -11.97
C SER A 35 -5.25 13.44 -11.57
N ASP A 36 -4.29 13.06 -12.42
CA ASP A 36 -2.88 13.28 -12.14
C ASP A 36 -2.63 14.78 -11.99
N VAL A 37 -2.23 15.19 -10.79
CA VAL A 37 -1.67 16.51 -10.54
C VAL A 37 -0.16 16.36 -10.44
N ALA A 38 0.58 17.39 -10.83
CA ALA A 38 2.04 17.33 -10.71
C ALA A 38 2.44 17.02 -9.25
N ALA A 39 3.45 16.16 -9.06
CA ALA A 39 3.78 15.62 -7.74
C ALA A 39 4.04 16.70 -6.67
N TYR A 40 4.57 17.87 -7.07
CA TYR A 40 4.78 19.01 -6.17
C TYR A 40 3.47 19.69 -5.71
N GLN A 41 2.33 19.46 -6.38
CA GLN A 41 1.02 20.05 -6.08
C GLN A 41 0.15 19.16 -5.17
N GLY A 42 0.44 17.85 -5.09
CA GLY A 42 -0.43 16.87 -4.43
C GLY A 42 -0.30 16.80 -2.91
N ALA A 43 0.76 17.35 -2.34
CA ALA A 43 1.08 17.16 -0.93
C ALA A 43 0.37 18.19 -0.04
N LYS A 44 -0.95 18.03 0.12
CA LYS A 44 -1.81 18.85 1.00
C LYS A 44 -2.07 18.17 2.37
N ASN A 45 -1.15 17.33 2.82
CA ASN A 45 -1.29 16.54 4.05
C ASN A 45 -0.16 16.85 5.04
N GLY A 46 -0.34 16.50 6.32
CA GLY A 46 0.66 16.73 7.37
C GLY A 46 1.93 15.87 7.26
N PHE A 47 2.04 15.05 6.21
CA PHE A 47 3.18 14.16 5.93
C PHE A 47 4.18 14.79 4.96
N VAL A 48 3.99 16.05 4.57
CA VAL A 48 4.97 16.81 3.81
C VAL A 48 6.25 16.95 4.63
N ASP A 49 7.35 16.53 4.03
CA ASP A 49 8.69 16.74 4.59
C ASP A 49 8.97 18.25 4.73
N LYS A 50 9.44 18.66 5.90
CA LYS A 50 9.63 20.07 6.28
C LYS A 50 10.59 20.84 5.38
N ASN A 51 11.41 20.14 4.60
CA ASN A 51 12.46 20.73 3.77
C ASN A 51 11.99 21.18 2.38
N TRP A 52 10.70 21.05 2.06
CA TRP A 52 10.12 21.60 0.82
C TRP A 52 8.68 22.06 1.00
N THR A 53 8.21 22.91 0.08
CA THR A 53 6.91 23.58 0.18
C THR A 53 5.93 23.06 -0.87
N PRO A 54 4.71 22.63 -0.50
CA PRO A 54 3.68 22.24 -1.47
C PRO A 54 3.37 23.37 -2.45
N GLY A 55 3.34 23.04 -3.74
CA GLY A 55 3.14 24.00 -4.83
C GLY A 55 4.43 24.64 -5.36
N ASP A 56 5.53 24.57 -4.62
CA ASP A 56 6.84 25.07 -5.06
C ASP A 56 7.66 23.94 -5.70
N LYS A 57 7.69 23.94 -7.04
CA LYS A 57 8.45 22.99 -7.85
C LYS A 57 9.95 23.01 -7.54
N THR A 58 10.54 24.19 -7.36
CA THR A 58 11.99 24.31 -7.14
C THR A 58 12.40 23.72 -5.79
N SER A 59 11.61 24.00 -4.74
CA SER A 59 11.84 23.39 -3.42
C SER A 59 11.70 21.86 -3.46
N TRP A 60 10.70 21.36 -4.21
CA TRP A 60 10.47 19.93 -4.39
C TRP A 60 11.62 19.23 -5.12
N GLU A 61 12.10 19.80 -6.24
CA GLU A 61 13.23 19.25 -7.00
C GLU A 61 14.52 19.24 -6.17
N LYS A 62 14.77 20.31 -5.40
CA LYS A 62 15.92 20.38 -4.50
C LYS A 62 15.88 19.26 -3.45
N GLN A 63 14.73 19.04 -2.82
CA GLN A 63 14.56 17.98 -1.83
C GLN A 63 14.80 16.59 -2.43
N LEU A 64 14.28 16.33 -3.64
CA LEU A 64 14.53 15.08 -4.34
C LEU A 64 16.01 14.86 -4.67
N ARG A 65 16.71 15.92 -5.10
CA ARG A 65 18.13 15.84 -5.41
C ARG A 65 18.95 15.46 -4.17
N VAL A 66 18.67 16.11 -3.04
CA VAL A 66 19.32 15.81 -1.76
C VAL A 66 19.05 14.37 -1.34
N ARG A 67 17.79 13.92 -1.39
CA ARG A 67 17.42 12.53 -1.07
C ARG A 67 18.18 11.52 -1.93
N ALA A 68 18.25 11.76 -3.25
CA ALA A 68 18.95 10.86 -4.17
C ALA A 68 20.43 10.72 -3.81
N GLN A 69 21.10 11.81 -3.42
CA GLN A 69 22.50 11.76 -2.98
C GLN A 69 22.69 10.99 -1.67
N ILE A 70 21.77 11.16 -0.70
CA ILE A 70 21.85 10.44 0.58
C ILE A 70 21.60 8.94 0.41
N GLN A 71 20.89 8.53 -0.65
CA GLN A 71 20.62 7.13 -0.96
C GLN A 71 21.66 6.49 -1.88
N ASP A 72 22.60 7.27 -2.41
CA ASP A 72 23.66 6.78 -3.29
C ASP A 72 24.83 6.21 -2.47
N GLU A 73 25.06 4.90 -2.61
CA GLU A 73 26.12 4.19 -1.89
C GLU A 73 27.53 4.64 -2.33
N TYR A 74 27.69 5.13 -3.56
CA TYR A 74 28.95 5.72 -4.01
C TYR A 74 29.29 7.01 -3.24
N THR A 75 28.25 7.77 -2.89
CA THR A 75 28.40 8.98 -2.07
C THR A 75 28.61 8.63 -0.60
N ARG A 76 28.05 7.51 -0.10
CA ARG A 76 28.22 7.06 1.30
C ARG A 76 29.56 6.40 1.60
N SER A 77 30.17 5.77 0.61
CA SER A 77 31.43 5.00 0.76
C SER A 77 32.70 5.85 0.58
N LYS A 78 32.57 7.14 0.27
CA LYS A 78 33.65 8.13 0.29
C LYS A 78 33.78 8.80 1.65
#